data_AF-A0AAT9J2E5-F1
#
_entry.id   AF-A0AAT9J2E5-F1
#
_cell.length_a   1.000
_cell.length_b   1.000
_cell.length_c   1.000
_cell.angle_alpha   90.00
_cell.angle_beta   90.00
_cell.angle_gamma   90.00
#
_symmetry.space_group_name_H-M   'P 1'
#
loop_
_entity.id
_entity.type
_entity.pdbx_description
1 polymer ?
#
loop_
_entity_poly.entity_id
_entity_poly.type
_entity_poly.pdbx_seq_one_letter_code
_entity_poly.pdbx_strand_id
1 'polypeptide(L)'
;MVKAPKWGTDMKLRVFSKTWGRLSLGMAALLSIVIAAPAWSGNFAPLKALFVFGAFTAWVMAELASDSDTKAPNPNDVVLFGQVNDLFNHRALQFLREHEFGGAFSDRDVLFCYTFDSTWIGAIYAFQDKSLNTQLMKCKAACSDFIEFIEVNTFYTSAGLRSARHDTLSMTDERGRTLFEKRRKKLNELSSALYAQIDALQYEARRKGLTPE
;
A
#
# COMPACT_ATOMS: atom_id res chain seq x y z
N MET A 1 21.69 16.56 -11.37
CA MET A 1 20.37 17.11 -10.98
C MET A 1 19.30 16.07 -11.28
N VAL A 2 18.81 15.37 -10.26
CA VAL A 2 17.75 14.36 -10.39
C VAL A 2 16.41 15.08 -10.30
N LYS A 3 15.58 15.03 -11.35
CA LYS A 3 14.22 15.56 -11.33
C LYS A 3 13.38 14.73 -10.36
N ALA A 4 12.87 15.37 -9.32
CA ALA A 4 11.91 14.74 -8.40
C ALA A 4 10.67 14.27 -9.20
N PRO A 5 10.20 13.04 -9.02
CA PRO A 5 9.03 12.53 -9.71
C PRO A 5 7.74 13.20 -9.20
N LYS A 6 6.91 13.69 -10.13
CA LYS A 6 5.60 14.33 -9.87
C LYS A 6 4.55 13.29 -9.45
N TRP A 7 4.60 12.78 -8.23
CA TRP A 7 3.62 11.80 -7.74
C TRP A 7 2.28 12.40 -7.27
N GLY A 8 2.20 13.73 -7.12
CA GLY A 8 1.01 14.39 -6.53
C GLY A 8 -0.18 14.63 -7.46
N THR A 9 0.02 14.70 -8.79
CA THR A 9 -1.04 15.04 -9.74
C THR A 9 -1.84 13.82 -10.22
N ASP A 10 -1.18 12.67 -10.37
CA ASP A 10 -1.81 11.47 -10.93
C ASP A 10 -2.80 10.81 -9.97
N MET A 11 -2.63 11.01 -8.66
CA MET A 11 -3.48 10.39 -7.65
C MET A 11 -4.79 11.15 -7.45
N LYS A 12 -4.75 12.49 -7.53
CA LYS A 12 -5.97 13.31 -7.60
C LYS A 12 -6.79 12.92 -8.81
N LEU A 13 -6.16 12.74 -9.97
CA LEU A 13 -6.83 12.32 -11.22
C LEU A 13 -7.49 10.94 -11.13
N ARG A 14 -6.91 9.96 -10.40
CA ARG A 14 -7.50 8.62 -10.26
C ARG A 14 -8.66 8.54 -9.27
N VAL A 15 -8.61 9.31 -8.18
CA VAL A 15 -9.76 9.42 -7.27
C VAL A 15 -10.88 10.19 -7.99
N PHE A 16 -10.53 11.30 -8.66
CA PHE A 16 -11.47 12.03 -9.52
C PHE A 16 -12.08 11.12 -10.58
N SER A 17 -11.30 10.27 -11.26
CA SER A 17 -11.82 9.40 -12.33
C SER A 17 -12.74 8.30 -11.84
N LYS A 18 -12.55 7.76 -10.62
CA LYS A 18 -13.47 6.78 -10.04
C LYS A 18 -14.79 7.42 -9.62
N THR A 19 -14.75 8.58 -8.98
CA THR A 19 -15.96 9.31 -8.57
C THR A 19 -16.71 9.85 -9.79
N TRP A 20 -15.99 10.37 -10.80
CA TRP A 20 -16.58 10.77 -12.09
C TRP A 20 -17.10 9.58 -12.89
N GLY A 21 -16.42 8.43 -12.88
CA GLY A 21 -16.89 7.22 -13.53
C GLY A 21 -18.24 6.77 -12.96
N ARG A 22 -18.38 6.77 -11.63
CA ARG A 22 -19.64 6.45 -10.95
C ARG A 22 -20.74 7.50 -11.20
N LEU A 23 -20.40 8.79 -11.13
CA LEU A 23 -21.33 9.87 -11.46
C LEU A 23 -21.80 9.83 -12.92
N SER A 24 -20.91 9.50 -13.85
CA SER A 24 -21.23 9.38 -15.28
C SER A 24 -22.14 8.19 -15.57
N LEU A 25 -21.96 7.06 -14.88
CA LEU A 25 -22.85 5.90 -14.92
C LEU A 25 -24.24 6.23 -14.34
N GLY A 26 -24.30 6.95 -13.23
CA GLY A 26 -25.57 7.42 -12.65
C GLY A 26 -26.32 8.38 -13.60
N MET A 27 -25.60 9.32 -14.22
CA MET A 27 -26.14 10.24 -15.22
C MET A 27 -26.62 9.50 -16.49
N ALA A 28 -25.86 8.52 -16.97
CA ALA A 28 -26.24 7.70 -18.13
C ALA A 28 -27.51 6.88 -17.85
N ALA A 29 -27.64 6.31 -16.65
CA ALA A 29 -28.84 5.61 -16.23
C ALA A 29 -30.06 6.54 -16.19
N LEU A 30 -29.91 7.76 -15.66
CA LEU A 30 -30.99 8.76 -15.65
C LEU A 30 -31.39 9.23 -17.04
N LEU A 31 -30.41 9.51 -17.90
CA LEU A 31 -30.66 9.84 -19.30
C LEU A 31 -31.38 8.70 -20.00
N SER A 32 -31.01 7.44 -19.75
CA SER A 32 -31.70 6.29 -20.33
C SER A 32 -33.15 6.15 -19.86
N ILE A 33 -33.46 6.50 -18.60
CA ILE A 33 -34.84 6.53 -18.08
C ILE A 33 -35.64 7.68 -18.74
N VAL A 34 -35.04 8.86 -18.89
CA VAL A 34 -35.67 10.03 -19.54
C VAL A 34 -35.88 9.81 -21.04
N ILE A 35 -34.96 9.12 -21.72
CA ILE A 35 -35.04 8.78 -23.16
C ILE A 35 -36.01 7.62 -23.41
N ALA A 36 -36.12 6.66 -22.49
CA ALA A 36 -37.07 5.54 -22.60
C ALA A 36 -38.51 5.92 -22.17
N ALA A 37 -38.67 6.99 -21.39
CA ALA A 37 -39.97 7.46 -20.91
C ALA A 37 -41.01 7.85 -21.99
N PRO A 38 -40.66 8.43 -23.16
CA PRO A 38 -41.63 8.77 -24.20
C PRO A 38 -42.21 7.52 -24.89
N ALA A 39 -41.57 6.35 -24.74
CA ALA A 39 -41.97 5.13 -25.44
C ALA A 39 -43.10 4.34 -24.72
N TRP A 40 -43.46 4.69 -23.48
CA TRP A 40 -44.34 3.84 -22.65
C TRP A 40 -45.69 4.42 -22.22
N SER A 41 -45.95 5.72 -22.35
CA SER A 41 -47.31 6.29 -22.34
C SER A 41 -47.21 7.81 -22.53
N GLY A 42 -48.07 8.40 -23.36
CA GLY A 42 -48.00 9.81 -23.78
C GLY A 42 -48.28 10.87 -22.71
N ASN A 43 -47.98 10.63 -21.43
CA ASN A 43 -48.06 11.62 -20.36
C ASN A 43 -46.92 11.43 -19.35
N PHE A 44 -45.75 11.99 -19.66
CA PHE A 44 -44.70 12.17 -18.66
C PHE A 44 -45.10 13.30 -17.71
N ALA A 45 -45.91 12.97 -16.70
CA ALA A 45 -46.38 13.95 -15.74
C ALA A 45 -45.19 14.61 -15.00
N PRO A 46 -45.16 15.94 -14.83
CA PRO A 46 -44.06 16.66 -14.18
C PRO A 46 -43.73 16.14 -12.77
N LEU A 47 -44.71 15.53 -12.08
CA LEU A 47 -44.50 14.84 -10.81
C LEU A 47 -43.50 13.67 -10.90
N LYS A 48 -43.52 12.88 -11.98
CA LYS A 48 -42.60 11.75 -12.16
C LYS A 48 -41.16 12.22 -12.37
N ALA A 49 -40.99 13.35 -13.08
CA ALA A 49 -39.68 14.00 -13.24
C ALA A 49 -39.10 14.42 -11.88
N LEU A 50 -39.92 15.02 -11.02
CA LEU A 50 -39.54 15.43 -9.66
C LEU A 50 -39.03 14.26 -8.81
N PHE A 51 -39.68 13.09 -8.87
CA PHE A 51 -39.21 11.90 -8.15
C PHE A 51 -37.85 11.40 -8.66
N VAL A 52 -37.64 11.38 -9.97
CA VAL A 52 -36.37 10.95 -10.58
C VAL A 52 -35.22 11.91 -10.22
N PHE A 53 -35.47 13.22 -10.30
CA PHE A 53 -34.50 14.23 -9.87
C PHE A 53 -34.26 14.21 -8.35
N GLY A 54 -35.30 13.99 -7.54
CA GLY A 54 -35.18 13.85 -6.08
C GLY A 54 -34.33 12.65 -5.68
N ALA A 55 -34.56 11.48 -6.30
CA ALA A 55 -33.76 10.28 -6.05
C ALA A 55 -32.29 10.48 -6.48
N PHE A 56 -32.04 11.17 -7.60
CA PHE A 56 -30.69 11.48 -8.04
C PHE A 56 -29.97 12.42 -7.08
N THR A 57 -30.61 13.52 -6.69
CA THR A 57 -30.02 14.48 -5.75
C THR A 57 -29.76 13.84 -4.40
N ALA A 58 -30.67 13.00 -3.89
CA ALA A 58 -30.46 12.23 -2.68
C ALA A 58 -29.27 11.24 -2.81
N TRP A 59 -29.14 10.54 -3.94
CA TRP A 59 -28.01 9.65 -4.20
C TRP A 59 -26.67 10.40 -4.30
N VAL A 60 -26.63 11.52 -5.04
CA VAL A 60 -25.44 12.38 -5.15
C VAL A 60 -25.04 12.92 -3.78
N MET A 61 -26.01 13.38 -2.98
CA MET A 61 -25.75 13.87 -1.63
C MET A 61 -25.29 12.75 -0.70
N ALA A 62 -25.82 11.52 -0.83
CA ALA A 62 -25.36 10.37 -0.06
C ALA A 62 -23.92 9.96 -0.43
N GLU A 63 -23.57 9.96 -1.72
CA GLU A 63 -22.19 9.68 -2.15
C GLU A 63 -21.23 10.78 -1.65
N LEU A 64 -21.62 12.06 -1.78
CA LEU A 64 -20.85 13.20 -1.26
C LEU A 64 -20.71 13.18 0.27
N ALA A 65 -21.75 12.74 1.00
CA ALA A 65 -21.73 12.63 2.45
C ALA A 65 -20.95 11.39 2.94
N SER A 66 -20.87 10.33 2.13
CA SER A 66 -20.08 9.15 2.47
C SER A 66 -18.57 9.40 2.40
N ASP A 67 -18.14 10.34 1.55
CA ASP A 67 -16.73 10.77 1.45
C ASP A 67 -16.38 11.86 2.50
N SER A 68 -17.37 12.45 3.20
CA SER A 68 -17.15 13.51 4.18
C SER A 68 -16.92 13.03 5.61
N ASP A 69 -16.70 11.71 5.80
CA ASP A 69 -16.39 11.11 7.09
C ASP A 69 -14.95 11.48 7.51
N THR A 70 -14.76 12.78 7.77
CA THR A 70 -13.66 13.38 8.55
C THR A 70 -13.86 13.03 10.03
N LYS A 71 -14.11 11.75 10.28
CA LYS A 71 -14.18 11.20 11.62
C LYS A 71 -12.76 11.23 12.16
N ALA A 72 -12.60 11.80 13.36
CA ALA A 72 -11.31 11.81 14.02
C ALA A 72 -10.74 10.38 14.04
N PRO A 73 -9.45 10.19 13.69
CA PRO A 73 -8.85 8.88 13.64
C PRO A 73 -8.94 8.18 15.00
N ASN A 74 -9.09 6.86 14.98
CA ASN A 74 -9.16 6.11 16.23
C ASN A 74 -7.85 6.27 17.02
N PRO A 75 -7.88 6.61 18.33
CA PRO A 75 -6.66 6.78 19.11
C PRO A 75 -5.73 5.57 19.10
N ASN A 76 -6.29 4.35 19.10
CA ASN A 76 -5.51 3.12 19.00
C ASN A 76 -4.79 2.98 17.66
N ASP A 77 -5.47 3.34 16.56
CA ASP A 77 -4.89 3.28 15.22
C ASP A 77 -3.73 4.30 15.09
N VAL A 78 -3.85 5.48 15.71
CA VAL A 78 -2.75 6.47 15.78
C VAL A 78 -1.54 5.89 16.52
N VAL A 79 -1.74 5.27 17.69
CA VAL A 79 -0.65 4.65 18.46
C VAL A 79 0.01 3.51 17.69
N LEU A 80 -0.78 2.61 17.10
CA LEU A 80 -0.27 1.51 16.28
C LEU A 80 0.53 2.03 15.09
N PHE A 81 0.03 3.06 14.40
CA PHE A 81 0.76 3.65 13.29
C PHE A 81 2.07 4.31 13.73
N GLY A 82 2.10 4.96 14.88
CA GLY A 82 3.34 5.47 15.49
C GLY A 82 4.37 4.35 15.69
N GLN A 83 3.95 3.23 16.29
CA GLN A 83 4.83 2.07 16.48
C GLN A 83 5.34 1.47 15.16
N VAL A 84 4.49 1.38 14.12
CA VAL A 84 4.93 0.97 12.78
C VAL A 84 5.98 1.94 12.24
N ASN A 85 5.74 3.26 12.38
CA ASN A 85 6.61 4.28 11.84
C ASN A 85 7.98 4.34 12.56
N ASP A 86 8.00 4.11 13.86
CA ASP A 86 9.24 4.01 14.65
C ASP A 86 10.09 2.81 14.20
N LEU A 87 9.42 1.69 13.93
CA LEU A 87 10.06 0.47 13.47
C LEU A 87 10.61 0.63 12.05
N PHE A 88 9.79 1.15 11.13
CA PHE A 88 10.15 1.47 9.76
C PHE A 88 10.57 2.94 9.62
N ASN A 89 11.52 3.36 10.46
CA ASN A 89 12.06 4.71 10.43
C ASN A 89 12.82 5.01 9.13
N HIS A 90 13.25 6.27 8.98
CA HIS A 90 13.95 6.74 7.78
C HIS A 90 15.14 5.87 7.38
N ARG A 91 15.93 5.38 8.35
CA ARG A 91 17.10 4.53 8.07
C ARG A 91 16.67 3.16 7.52
N ALA A 92 15.64 2.54 8.10
CA ALA A 92 15.11 1.26 7.62
C ALA A 92 14.56 1.40 6.19
N LEU A 93 13.80 2.46 5.92
CA LEU A 93 13.27 2.75 4.59
C LEU A 93 14.37 3.02 3.57
N GLN A 94 15.40 3.78 3.97
CA GLN A 94 16.55 4.05 3.11
C GLN A 94 17.30 2.75 2.78
N PHE A 95 17.53 1.88 3.77
CA PHE A 95 18.15 0.58 3.54
C PHE A 95 17.35 -0.26 2.54
N LEU A 96 16.04 -0.42 2.73
CA LEU A 96 15.19 -1.19 1.82
C LEU A 96 15.20 -0.65 0.38
N ARG A 97 15.34 0.66 0.22
CA ARG A 97 15.29 1.35 -1.07
C ARG A 97 16.63 1.37 -1.80
N GLU A 98 17.72 1.58 -1.07
CA GLU A 98 19.03 1.89 -1.64
C GLU A 98 20.02 0.74 -1.56
N HIS A 99 19.81 -0.22 -0.65
CA HIS A 99 20.73 -1.34 -0.53
C HIS A 99 20.54 -2.34 -1.67
N GLU A 100 21.50 -2.35 -2.59
CA GLU A 100 21.64 -3.43 -3.55
C GLU A 100 22.31 -4.62 -2.83
N PHE A 101 21.57 -5.70 -2.61
CA PHE A 101 22.00 -6.92 -1.88
C PHE A 101 23.12 -7.73 -2.58
N GLY A 102 23.95 -7.06 -3.39
CA GLY A 102 25.25 -7.54 -3.85
C GLY A 102 26.37 -7.30 -2.83
N GLY A 103 26.20 -6.35 -1.91
CA GLY A 103 27.10 -6.12 -0.78
C GLY A 103 26.81 -7.02 0.43
N ALA A 104 27.65 -6.90 1.46
CA ALA A 104 27.33 -7.45 2.77
C ALA A 104 26.55 -6.42 3.60
N PHE A 105 25.69 -6.90 4.51
CA PHE A 105 24.87 -6.08 5.41
C PHE A 105 24.87 -6.66 6.82
N SER A 106 24.55 -5.85 7.82
CA SER A 106 24.52 -6.30 9.22
C SER A 106 23.13 -6.79 9.63
N ASP A 107 23.06 -7.67 10.63
CA ASP A 107 21.78 -8.10 11.21
C ASP A 107 20.99 -6.91 11.80
N ARG A 108 21.69 -5.86 12.24
CA ARG A 108 21.06 -4.62 12.70
C ARG A 108 20.30 -3.90 11.59
N ASP A 109 20.76 -3.99 10.35
CA ASP A 109 20.11 -3.34 9.21
C ASP A 109 18.79 -4.00 8.83
N VAL A 110 18.54 -5.25 9.25
CA VAL A 110 17.28 -5.98 9.02
C VAL A 110 16.51 -6.29 10.31
N LEU A 111 17.01 -5.83 11.47
CA LEU A 111 16.40 -6.09 12.78
C LEU A 111 14.96 -5.60 12.87
N PHE A 112 14.62 -4.50 12.19
CA PHE A 112 13.26 -3.98 12.17
C PHE A 112 12.27 -4.99 11.58
N CYS A 113 12.67 -5.77 10.56
CA CYS A 113 11.85 -6.83 9.99
C CYS A 113 11.60 -7.94 11.01
N TYR A 114 12.68 -8.41 11.66
CA TYR A 114 12.61 -9.45 12.68
C TYR A 114 11.70 -9.06 13.85
N THR A 115 11.84 -7.84 14.35
CA THR A 115 10.99 -7.30 15.42
C THR A 115 9.54 -7.18 14.94
N PHE A 116 9.31 -6.73 13.71
CA PHE A 116 7.96 -6.61 13.15
C PHE A 116 7.27 -7.99 13.10
N ASP A 117 7.91 -8.98 12.50
CA ASP A 117 7.31 -10.29 12.29
C ASP A 117 7.01 -11.02 13.61
N SER A 118 7.96 -10.99 14.54
CA SER A 118 7.87 -11.66 15.84
C SER A 118 6.94 -10.98 16.85
N THR A 119 6.86 -9.64 16.83
CA THR A 119 6.13 -8.89 17.87
C THR A 119 4.69 -8.62 17.45
N TRP A 120 4.42 -8.43 16.16
CA TRP A 120 3.10 -8.02 15.66
C TRP A 120 2.15 -9.21 15.49
N ILE A 121 1.83 -9.90 16.59
CA ILE A 121 0.99 -11.09 16.59
C ILE A 121 -0.29 -10.83 17.41
N GLY A 122 -1.44 -11.19 16.83
CA GLY A 122 -2.73 -11.16 17.51
C GLY A 122 -3.57 -9.91 17.26
N ALA A 123 -4.78 -9.90 17.84
CA ALA A 123 -5.80 -8.88 17.57
C ALA A 123 -5.46 -7.49 18.14
N ILE A 124 -4.53 -7.39 19.08
CA ILE A 124 -4.12 -6.12 19.70
C ILE A 124 -3.38 -5.19 18.73
N TYR A 125 -2.82 -5.75 17.65
CA TYR A 125 -2.12 -5.01 16.59
C TYR A 125 -2.98 -4.80 15.34
N ALA A 126 -4.27 -5.11 15.41
CA ALA A 126 -5.19 -4.90 14.29
C ALA A 126 -5.70 -3.46 14.29
N PHE A 127 -5.57 -2.79 13.15
CA PHE A 127 -6.23 -1.49 12.95
C PHE A 127 -7.75 -1.68 12.93
N GLN A 128 -8.49 -0.73 13.52
CA GLN A 128 -9.94 -0.72 13.42
C GLN A 128 -10.40 -0.36 12.01
N ASP A 129 -9.69 0.56 11.35
CA ASP A 129 -9.92 0.80 9.92
C ASP A 129 -9.50 -0.42 9.09
N LYS A 130 -10.48 -1.02 8.41
CA LYS A 130 -10.28 -2.22 7.58
C LYS A 130 -9.25 -2.03 6.46
N SER A 131 -9.17 -0.82 5.90
CA SER A 131 -8.23 -0.53 4.82
C SER A 131 -6.80 -0.45 5.34
N LEU A 132 -6.57 0.19 6.49
CA LEU A 132 -5.27 0.18 7.17
C LEU A 132 -4.86 -1.24 7.57
N ASN A 133 -5.79 -2.00 8.17
CA ASN A 133 -5.51 -3.38 8.57
C ASN A 133 -5.13 -4.25 7.37
N THR A 134 -5.81 -4.07 6.24
CA THR A 134 -5.48 -4.80 4.99
C THR A 134 -4.06 -4.47 4.51
N GLN A 135 -3.63 -3.20 4.57
CA GLN A 135 -2.28 -2.82 4.19
C GLN A 135 -1.23 -3.33 5.18
N LEU A 136 -1.52 -3.31 6.48
CA LEU A 136 -0.65 -3.88 7.51
C LEU A 136 -0.42 -5.37 7.28
N MET A 137 -1.47 -6.14 6.98
CA MET A 137 -1.34 -7.57 6.70
C MET A 137 -0.49 -7.84 5.45
N LYS A 138 -0.57 -6.99 4.42
CA LYS A 138 0.30 -7.09 3.24
C LYS A 138 1.76 -6.76 3.57
N CYS A 139 2.00 -5.73 4.40
CA CYS A 139 3.32 -5.43 4.92
C CYS A 139 3.89 -6.62 5.68
N LYS A 140 3.09 -7.24 6.56
CA LYS A 140 3.50 -8.40 7.34
C LYS A 140 3.87 -9.58 6.44
N ALA A 141 3.03 -9.91 5.47
CA ALA A 141 3.32 -10.97 4.51
C ALA A 141 4.64 -10.70 3.74
N ALA A 142 4.80 -9.49 3.20
CA ALA A 142 6.03 -9.12 2.48
C ALA A 142 7.28 -9.13 3.39
N CYS A 143 7.12 -8.78 4.67
CA CYS A 143 8.19 -8.82 5.65
C CYS A 143 8.61 -10.26 5.97
N SER A 144 7.64 -11.15 6.19
CA SER A 144 7.88 -12.59 6.39
C SER A 144 8.61 -13.21 5.21
N ASP A 145 8.13 -12.97 3.98
CA ASP A 145 8.77 -13.49 2.75
C ASP A 145 10.22 -13.01 2.63
N PHE A 146 10.48 -11.74 2.98
CA PHE A 146 11.81 -11.15 2.93
C PHE A 146 12.76 -11.77 3.97
N ILE A 147 12.30 -11.93 5.22
CA ILE A 147 13.07 -12.56 6.30
C ILE A 147 13.40 -14.00 5.98
N GLU A 148 12.40 -14.79 5.60
CA GLU A 148 12.58 -16.20 5.27
C GLU A 148 13.62 -16.37 4.16
N PHE A 149 13.56 -15.53 3.13
CA PHE A 149 14.53 -15.57 2.05
C PHE A 149 15.94 -15.20 2.51
N ILE A 150 16.08 -14.17 3.38
CA ILE A 150 17.36 -13.80 3.98
C ILE A 150 17.94 -15.00 4.75
N GLU A 151 17.17 -15.62 5.64
CA GLU A 151 17.66 -16.70 6.50
C GLU A 151 18.14 -17.91 5.71
N VAL A 152 17.43 -18.25 4.64
CA VAL A 152 17.76 -19.43 3.82
C VAL A 152 18.90 -19.15 2.83
N ASN A 153 19.03 -17.92 2.33
CA ASN A 153 19.90 -17.61 1.17
C ASN A 153 21.07 -16.67 1.46
N THR A 154 21.28 -16.28 2.72
CA THR A 154 22.43 -15.46 3.10
C THR A 154 23.34 -16.18 4.08
N PHE A 155 24.61 -15.80 4.07
CA PHE A 155 25.66 -16.45 4.85
C PHE A 155 26.45 -15.39 5.60
N TYR A 156 26.92 -15.74 6.79
CA TYR A 156 27.87 -14.91 7.52
C TYR A 156 29.24 -14.96 6.82
N THR A 157 29.75 -13.79 6.50
CA THR A 157 31.12 -13.56 6.07
C THR A 157 32.07 -13.68 7.27
N SER A 158 33.37 -13.82 7.00
CA SER A 158 34.42 -13.77 8.04
C SER A 158 34.37 -12.53 8.96
N ALA A 159 33.80 -11.42 8.48
CA ALA A 159 33.61 -10.18 9.25
C ALA A 159 32.32 -10.18 10.11
N GLY A 160 31.55 -11.27 10.12
CA GLY A 160 30.29 -11.38 10.85
C GLY A 160 29.10 -10.66 10.19
N LEU A 161 29.26 -10.19 8.93
CA LEU A 161 28.18 -9.58 8.15
C LEU A 161 27.49 -10.64 7.29
N ARG A 162 26.19 -10.45 6.97
CA ARG A 162 25.47 -11.32 6.06
C ARG A 162 25.68 -10.93 4.61
N SER A 163 25.76 -11.92 3.72
CA SER A 163 25.80 -11.70 2.27
C SER A 163 25.05 -12.80 1.52
N ALA A 164 24.45 -12.45 0.37
CA ALA A 164 23.91 -13.42 -0.57
C ALA A 164 25.01 -14.29 -1.23
N ARG A 165 26.26 -13.81 -1.18
CA ARG A 165 27.45 -14.54 -1.62
C ARG A 165 27.88 -15.49 -0.51
N HIS A 166 28.03 -16.77 -0.86
CA HIS A 166 28.68 -17.73 0.02
C HIS A 166 30.20 -17.61 -0.14
N ASP A 167 30.95 -17.54 0.96
CA ASP A 167 32.42 -17.38 0.93
C ASP A 167 33.12 -18.54 0.21
N THR A 168 32.54 -19.76 0.28
CA THR A 168 33.08 -20.95 -0.41
C THR A 168 32.66 -21.08 -1.89
N LEU A 169 31.74 -20.25 -2.39
CA LEU A 169 31.37 -20.28 -3.81
C LEU A 169 32.43 -19.54 -4.62
N SER A 170 33.13 -20.26 -5.49
CA SER A 170 34.03 -19.62 -6.44
C SER A 170 33.23 -18.76 -7.42
N MET A 171 33.55 -17.47 -7.49
CA MET A 171 32.98 -16.57 -8.51
C MET A 171 33.60 -16.79 -9.89
N THR A 172 34.65 -17.61 -9.99
CA THR A 172 35.19 -18.05 -11.28
C THR A 172 34.36 -19.18 -11.90
N ASP A 173 33.54 -19.87 -11.09
CA ASP A 173 32.56 -20.85 -11.57
C ASP A 173 31.26 -20.15 -11.99
N GLU A 174 30.82 -20.43 -13.21
CA GLU A 174 29.58 -19.90 -13.78
C GLU A 174 28.36 -20.25 -12.94
N ARG A 175 28.35 -21.45 -12.33
CA ARG A 175 27.24 -21.88 -11.46
C ARG A 175 27.18 -21.04 -10.18
N GLY A 176 28.33 -20.77 -9.56
CA GLY A 176 28.42 -19.93 -8.36
C GLY A 176 27.93 -18.50 -8.62
N ARG A 177 28.40 -17.91 -9.73
CA ARG A 177 27.95 -16.57 -10.18
C ARG A 177 26.45 -16.53 -10.45
N THR A 178 25.91 -17.52 -11.15
CA THR A 178 24.48 -17.59 -11.49
C THR A 178 23.60 -17.70 -10.24
N LEU A 179 24.01 -18.50 -9.25
CA LEU A 179 23.29 -18.63 -7.98
C LEU A 179 23.31 -17.33 -7.17
N PHE A 180 24.47 -16.67 -7.10
CA PHE A 180 24.59 -15.37 -6.43
C PHE A 180 23.69 -14.32 -7.07
N GLU A 181 23.74 -14.18 -8.41
CA GLU A 181 22.90 -13.23 -9.12
C GLU A 181 21.41 -13.50 -8.93
N LYS A 182 21.00 -14.78 -8.92
CA LYS A 182 19.61 -15.17 -8.64
C LYS A 182 19.18 -14.75 -7.23
N ARG A 183 20.01 -14.99 -6.21
CA ARG A 183 19.73 -14.61 -4.81
C ARG A 183 19.69 -13.10 -4.63
N ARG A 184 20.69 -12.39 -5.16
CA ARG A 184 20.78 -10.93 -5.15
C ARG A 184 19.54 -10.31 -5.77
N LYS A 185 19.16 -10.77 -6.98
CA LYS A 185 17.96 -10.28 -7.67
C LYS A 185 16.71 -10.50 -6.84
N LYS A 186 16.53 -11.70 -6.27
CA LYS A 186 15.34 -12.02 -5.48
C LYS A 186 15.28 -11.21 -4.17
N LEU A 187 16.40 -10.98 -3.49
CA LEU A 187 16.46 -10.09 -2.33
C LEU A 187 16.07 -8.65 -2.68
N ASN A 188 16.61 -8.10 -3.78
CA ASN A 188 16.24 -6.77 -4.26
C ASN A 188 14.74 -6.67 -4.59
N GLU A 189 14.18 -7.70 -5.24
CA GLU A 189 12.74 -7.78 -5.55
C GLU A 189 11.89 -7.78 -4.27
N LEU A 190 12.24 -8.60 -3.28
CA LEU A 190 11.52 -8.70 -2.01
C LEU A 190 11.65 -7.42 -1.18
N SER A 191 12.85 -6.83 -1.12
CA SER A 191 13.09 -5.54 -0.45
C SER A 191 12.26 -4.42 -1.07
N SER A 192 12.22 -4.35 -2.41
CA SER A 192 11.40 -3.38 -3.14
C SER A 192 9.91 -3.60 -2.91
N ALA A 193 9.46 -4.86 -2.87
CA ALA A 193 8.07 -5.20 -2.58
C ALA A 193 7.67 -4.80 -1.16
N LEU A 194 8.53 -5.09 -0.16
CA LEU A 194 8.33 -4.69 1.22
C LEU A 194 8.26 -3.16 1.36
N TYR A 195 9.23 -2.44 0.78
CA TYR A 195 9.22 -0.98 0.75
C TYR A 195 7.92 -0.43 0.17
N ALA A 196 7.45 -0.98 -0.96
CA ALA A 196 6.22 -0.55 -1.59
C ALA A 196 4.97 -0.80 -0.72
N GLN A 197 4.92 -1.90 0.04
CA GLN A 197 3.82 -2.13 0.98
C GLN A 197 3.88 -1.14 2.15
N ILE A 198 5.06 -0.85 2.70
CA ILE A 198 5.21 0.12 3.79
C ILE A 198 4.80 1.52 3.33
N ASP A 199 5.23 1.94 2.15
CA ASP A 199 4.83 3.24 1.58
C ASP A 199 3.32 3.31 1.32
N ALA A 200 2.70 2.21 0.86
CA ALA A 200 1.25 2.14 0.69
C ALA A 200 0.50 2.24 2.03
N LEU A 201 1.00 1.61 3.09
CA LEU A 201 0.45 1.73 4.44
C LEU A 201 0.59 3.17 4.96
N GLN A 202 1.78 3.78 4.84
CA GLN A 202 2.01 5.16 5.26
C GLN A 202 1.17 6.17 4.47
N TYR A 203 1.00 5.93 3.16
CA TYR A 203 0.11 6.73 2.33
C TYR A 203 -1.34 6.64 2.80
N GLU A 204 -1.84 5.42 3.06
CA GLU A 204 -3.20 5.21 3.53
C GLU A 204 -3.42 5.85 4.92
N ALA A 205 -2.47 5.73 5.83
CA ALA A 205 -2.50 6.37 7.14
C ALA A 205 -2.58 7.90 7.03
N ARG A 206 -1.73 8.52 6.20
CA ARG A 206 -1.77 9.97 5.94
C ARG A 206 -3.10 10.40 5.32
N ARG A 207 -3.66 9.62 4.39
CA ARG A 207 -4.99 9.88 3.80
C ARG A 207 -6.09 9.89 4.86
N LYS A 208 -5.94 9.08 5.90
CA LYS A 208 -6.86 8.95 7.04
C LYS A 208 -6.57 9.94 8.17
N GLY A 209 -5.60 10.83 8.01
CA GLY A 209 -5.24 11.83 9.01
C GLY A 209 -4.43 11.29 10.20
N LEU A 210 -3.85 10.08 10.08
CA LEU A 210 -2.91 9.57 11.07
C LEU A 210 -1.56 10.22 10.81
N THR A 211 -1.17 11.14 11.68
CA THR A 211 0.18 11.70 11.74
C THR A 211 0.93 11.05 12.89
N PRO A 212 2.15 10.53 12.68
CA PRO A 212 3.03 10.22 13.80
C PRO A 212 3.36 11.54 14.50
N GLU A 213 3.16 11.61 15.82
CA GLU A 213 3.60 12.74 16.64
C GLU A 213 5.13 12.80 16.75
#